data_AF-A0A061RI89-F1
#
_entry.id   AF-A0A061RI89-F1
#
_cell.length_a   1.000
_cell.length_b   1.000
_cell.length_c   1.000
_cell.angle_alpha   90.00
_cell.angle_beta   90.00
_cell.angle_gamma   90.00
#
_symmetry.space_group_name_H-M   'P 1'
#
loop_
_entity.id
_entity.type
_entity.pdbx_description
1 polymer ?
#
loop_
_entity_poly.entity_id
_entity_poly.type
_entity_poly.pdbx_seq_one_letter_code
_entity_poly.pdbx_strand_id
1 'polypeptide(L)'
;MADLAVALRERLGFCLRVARSSVPHREAGNGLWLEGRAPLGSVVALYPGVVYSSEQYRFIPGYPAIDKGNSYIVGRYDGAVIDAKPWGAGDPAGGSPAHFANHPPAGAEPNVVVASLDAFPARLGALRRYVPNVTYAELSAATDAAAADADPAVPALCFVATRDLEDEELLLNYRYSPHVRRPSWYVPVDAEEDERRWD
;
A
#
# COMPACT_ATOMS: atom_id res chain seq x y z
N MET A 1 2.50 -15.70 13.60
CA MET A 1 2.14 -14.28 13.47
C MET A 1 2.27 -13.53 14.79
N ALA A 2 1.75 -14.04 15.93
CA ALA A 2 1.93 -13.41 17.25
C ALA A 2 3.41 -13.12 17.58
N ASP A 3 4.30 -14.10 17.34
CA ASP A 3 5.74 -13.94 17.64
C ASP A 3 6.42 -12.87 16.78
N LEU A 4 6.02 -12.70 15.52
CA LEU A 4 6.55 -11.66 14.64
C LEU A 4 6.08 -10.28 15.07
N ALA A 5 4.80 -10.13 15.41
CA ALA A 5 4.25 -8.85 15.88
C ALA A 5 4.92 -8.41 17.20
N VAL A 6 5.16 -9.36 18.13
CA VAL A 6 5.91 -9.10 19.36
C VAL A 6 7.35 -8.66 19.03
N ALA A 7 8.06 -9.40 18.18
CA ALA A 7 9.43 -9.06 17.80
C ALA A 7 9.56 -7.70 17.09
N LEU A 8 8.58 -7.35 16.25
CA LEU A 8 8.51 -6.03 15.61
C LEU A 8 8.30 -4.94 16.64
N ARG A 9 7.36 -5.13 17.59
CA ARG A 9 7.10 -4.15 18.65
C ARG A 9 8.31 -3.94 19.55
N GLU A 10 9.03 -5.01 19.90
CA GLU A 10 10.27 -4.93 20.70
C GLU A 10 11.39 -4.19 19.97
N ARG A 11 11.47 -4.31 18.63
CA ARG A 11 12.56 -3.72 17.83
C ARG A 11 12.27 -2.32 17.31
N LEU A 12 11.04 -2.06 16.88
CA LEU A 12 10.63 -0.81 16.23
C LEU A 12 9.84 0.10 17.16
N GLY A 13 9.38 -0.41 18.31
CA GLY A 13 8.46 0.30 19.21
C GLY A 13 6.99 0.14 18.82
N PHE A 14 6.70 -0.46 17.66
CA PHE A 14 5.34 -0.68 17.18
C PHE A 14 5.19 -1.96 16.35
N CYS A 15 3.95 -2.41 16.17
CA CYS A 15 3.55 -3.38 15.17
C CYS A 15 2.24 -2.97 14.50
N LEU A 16 1.87 -3.65 13.42
CA LEU A 16 0.63 -3.40 12.68
C LEU A 16 -0.37 -4.52 12.91
N ARG A 17 -1.65 -4.14 13.04
CA ARG A 17 -2.77 -5.06 13.14
C ARG A 17 -3.90 -4.64 12.21
N VAL A 18 -4.53 -5.61 11.56
CA VAL A 18 -5.80 -5.38 10.85
C VAL A 18 -6.93 -5.59 11.84
N ALA A 19 -7.82 -4.60 11.95
CA ALA A 19 -8.97 -4.64 12.84
C ALA A 19 -10.15 -3.90 12.22
N ARG A 20 -11.33 -3.98 12.83
CA ARG A 20 -12.48 -3.17 12.38
C ARG A 20 -12.09 -1.68 12.36
N SER A 21 -12.41 -1.00 11.26
CA SER A 21 -12.13 0.43 11.12
C SER A 21 -13.00 1.26 12.08
N SER A 22 -12.46 2.39 12.54
CA SER A 22 -13.19 3.42 13.27
C SER A 22 -13.93 4.39 12.33
N VAL A 23 -13.63 4.36 11.02
CA VAL A 23 -14.28 5.20 10.02
C VAL A 23 -15.78 4.88 9.97
N PRO A 24 -16.69 5.88 10.16
CA PRO A 24 -18.13 5.67 10.30
C PRO A 24 -18.82 5.42 8.94
N HIS A 25 -18.36 4.42 8.20
CA HIS A 25 -18.94 4.03 6.92
C HIS A 25 -18.92 2.50 6.75
N ARG A 26 -20.02 1.93 6.24
CA ARG A 26 -20.16 0.46 6.11
C ARG A 26 -19.08 -0.17 5.20
N GLU A 27 -18.63 0.57 4.20
CA GLU A 27 -17.64 0.07 3.22
C GLU A 27 -16.19 0.22 3.73
N ALA A 28 -15.95 0.91 4.85
CA ALA A 28 -14.61 1.01 5.44
C ALA A 28 -14.11 -0.33 6.02
N GLY A 29 -15.02 -1.25 6.36
CA GLY A 29 -14.69 -2.61 6.76
C GLY A 29 -13.62 -2.69 7.86
N ASN A 30 -12.47 -3.25 7.50
CA ASN A 30 -11.29 -3.29 8.36
C ASN A 30 -10.34 -2.12 8.03
N GLY A 31 -9.72 -1.58 9.07
CA GLY A 31 -8.64 -0.61 9.00
C GLY A 31 -7.29 -1.23 9.36
N LEU A 32 -6.23 -0.48 9.05
CA LEU A 32 -4.88 -0.75 9.49
C LEU A 32 -4.61 0.01 10.78
N TRP A 33 -4.24 -0.70 11.85
CA TRP A 33 -3.96 -0.13 13.16
C TRP A 33 -2.47 -0.27 13.48
N LEU A 34 -1.92 0.78 14.06
CA LEU A 34 -0.62 0.76 14.71
C LEU A 34 -0.81 0.48 16.20
N GLU A 35 -0.01 -0.43 16.76
CA GLU A 35 0.06 -0.70 18.20
C GLU A 35 1.47 -0.43 18.70
N GLY A 36 1.61 0.41 19.72
CA GLY A 36 2.86 0.99 20.17
C GLY A 36 3.04 2.43 19.70
N ARG A 37 4.29 2.87 19.51
CA ARG A 37 4.61 4.25 19.14
C ARG A 37 5.50 4.31 17.90
N ALA A 38 5.18 5.22 16.98
CA ALA A 38 6.04 5.54 15.85
C ALA A 38 6.22 7.08 15.77
N PRO A 39 7.46 7.59 15.88
CA PRO A 39 7.73 9.03 15.71
C PRO A 39 7.38 9.54 14.31
N LEU A 40 7.14 10.84 14.18
CA LEU A 40 7.05 11.55 12.90
C LEU A 40 8.20 11.15 11.96
N GLY A 41 7.87 10.91 10.69
CA GLY A 41 8.84 10.51 9.66
C GLY A 41 9.18 9.01 9.66
N SER A 42 8.64 8.21 10.58
CA SER A 42 8.85 6.76 10.59
C SER A 42 8.21 6.09 9.37
N VAL A 43 8.92 5.15 8.74
CA VAL A 43 8.32 4.21 7.78
C VAL A 43 7.55 3.15 8.56
N VAL A 44 6.22 3.17 8.47
CA VAL A 44 5.35 2.32 9.29
C VAL A 44 4.81 1.11 8.56
N ALA A 45 4.66 1.18 7.22
CA ALA A 45 4.12 0.07 6.43
C ALA A 45 4.69 0.07 5.00
N LEU A 46 4.71 -1.09 4.35
CA LEU A 46 5.07 -1.25 2.93
C LEU A 46 3.81 -1.56 2.12
N TYR A 47 3.49 -0.81 1.08
CA TYR A 47 2.32 -1.11 0.25
C TYR A 47 2.57 -2.35 -0.61
N PRO A 48 1.83 -3.46 -0.41
CA PRO A 48 2.04 -4.67 -1.19
C PRO A 48 1.58 -4.47 -2.64
N GLY A 49 1.95 -5.39 -3.52
CA GLY A 49 1.30 -5.46 -4.82
C GLY A 49 2.19 -5.89 -5.97
N VAL A 50 1.53 -6.17 -7.09
CA VAL A 50 2.20 -6.39 -8.38
C VAL A 50 2.60 -5.04 -8.94
N VAL A 51 3.88 -4.89 -9.30
CA VAL A 51 4.45 -3.68 -9.89
C VAL A 51 4.46 -3.80 -11.40
N TYR A 52 3.78 -2.88 -12.07
CA TYR A 52 3.72 -2.76 -13.52
C TYR A 52 4.46 -1.51 -13.95
N SER A 53 5.42 -1.64 -14.88
CA SER A 53 6.00 -0.48 -15.56
C SER A 53 5.01 0.09 -16.59
N SER A 54 5.27 1.31 -17.08
CA SER A 54 4.40 1.97 -18.06
C SER A 54 4.20 1.14 -19.35
N GLU A 55 5.22 0.40 -19.78
CA GLU A 55 5.17 -0.49 -20.94
C GLU A 55 4.29 -1.73 -20.72
N GLN A 56 3.96 -2.03 -19.45
CA GLN A 56 3.21 -3.20 -19.02
C GLN A 56 1.75 -2.87 -18.69
N TYR A 57 1.30 -1.62 -18.80
CA TYR A 57 -0.06 -1.21 -18.44
C TYR A 57 -1.17 -2.06 -19.07
N ARG A 58 -0.99 -2.51 -20.32
CA ARG A 58 -1.95 -3.38 -21.02
C ARG A 58 -2.20 -4.73 -20.33
N PHE A 59 -1.33 -5.13 -19.41
CA PHE A 59 -1.43 -6.37 -18.64
C PHE A 59 -2.06 -6.17 -17.26
N ILE A 60 -2.34 -4.93 -16.86
CA ILE A 60 -3.07 -4.65 -15.63
C ILE A 60 -4.54 -5.10 -15.81
N PRO A 61 -5.09 -5.93 -14.90
CA PRO A 61 -6.48 -6.33 -14.97
C PRO A 61 -7.42 -5.12 -15.04
N GLY A 62 -8.30 -5.09 -16.04
CA GLY A 62 -9.25 -3.99 -16.26
C GLY A 62 -8.76 -2.87 -17.17
N TYR A 63 -7.54 -2.95 -17.71
CA TYR A 63 -7.02 -1.94 -18.65
C TYR A 63 -7.97 -1.70 -19.84
N PRO A 64 -8.22 -0.44 -20.25
CA PRO A 64 -7.61 0.80 -19.74
C PRO A 64 -8.23 1.35 -18.45
N ALA A 65 -9.38 0.83 -18.02
CA ALA A 65 -10.11 1.31 -16.84
C ALA A 65 -9.73 0.53 -15.57
N ILE A 66 -8.44 0.54 -15.24
CA ILE A 66 -7.84 -0.28 -14.17
C ILE A 66 -8.37 0.04 -12.77
N ASP A 67 -8.93 1.23 -12.57
CA ASP A 67 -9.49 1.73 -11.31
C ASP A 67 -10.94 1.26 -11.08
N LYS A 68 -11.65 0.84 -12.14
CA LYS A 68 -13.05 0.41 -12.03
C LYS A 68 -13.16 -0.90 -11.25
N GLY A 69 -13.65 -0.79 -10.02
CA GLY A 69 -13.79 -1.96 -9.12
C GLY A 69 -12.44 -2.45 -8.58
N ASN A 70 -11.41 -1.58 -8.59
CA ASN A 70 -10.14 -1.83 -7.94
C ASN A 70 -9.69 -0.59 -7.15
N SER A 71 -9.96 -0.57 -5.85
CA SER A 71 -9.52 0.48 -4.93
C SER A 71 -8.07 0.31 -4.45
N TYR A 72 -7.36 -0.70 -4.93
CA TYR A 72 -6.02 -1.08 -4.47
C TYR A 72 -4.90 -0.71 -5.46
N ILE A 73 -5.22 0.14 -6.43
CA ILE A 73 -4.28 0.66 -7.42
C ILE A 73 -3.65 1.95 -6.90
N VAL A 74 -2.32 2.01 -6.87
CA VAL A 74 -1.57 3.22 -6.56
C VAL A 74 -0.54 3.49 -7.65
N GLY A 75 -0.59 4.69 -8.23
CA GLY A 75 0.41 5.18 -9.17
C GLY A 75 1.63 5.77 -8.46
N ARG A 76 2.81 5.51 -9.00
CA ARG A 76 4.08 6.12 -8.60
C ARG A 76 4.45 7.27 -9.54
N TYR A 77 5.30 8.18 -9.05
CA TYR A 77 5.78 9.33 -9.82
C TYR A 77 6.69 8.96 -11.00
N ASP A 78 7.31 7.77 -10.97
CA ASP A 78 8.14 7.24 -12.07
C ASP A 78 7.30 6.57 -13.17
N GLY A 79 5.96 6.62 -13.08
CA GLY A 79 5.06 6.02 -14.06
C GLY A 79 4.86 4.52 -13.86
N ALA A 80 5.31 3.93 -12.76
CA ALA A 80 4.91 2.57 -12.38
C ALA A 80 3.55 2.57 -11.65
N VAL A 81 2.83 1.45 -11.74
CA VAL A 81 1.58 1.21 -11.03
C VAL A 81 1.73 -0.01 -10.14
N ILE A 82 1.29 0.10 -8.87
CA ILE A 82 1.24 -1.02 -7.92
C ILE A 82 -0.22 -1.43 -7.70
N ASP A 83 -0.52 -2.71 -7.92
CA ASP A 83 -1.83 -3.31 -7.65
C ASP A 83 -1.78 -4.25 -6.44
N ALA A 84 -2.37 -3.83 -5.33
CA ALA A 84 -2.49 -4.66 -4.12
C ALA A 84 -3.69 -5.61 -4.15
N LYS A 85 -4.59 -5.54 -5.15
CA LYS A 85 -5.79 -6.41 -5.21
C LYS A 85 -5.49 -7.91 -5.13
N PRO A 86 -4.41 -8.45 -5.72
CA PRO A 86 -4.05 -9.86 -5.57
C PRO A 86 -3.73 -10.29 -4.13
N TRP A 87 -3.38 -9.35 -3.26
CA TRP A 87 -3.20 -9.62 -1.82
C TRP A 87 -4.54 -9.76 -1.08
N GLY A 88 -5.68 -9.52 -1.75
CA GLY A 88 -7.01 -9.79 -1.23
C GLY A 88 -7.30 -9.09 0.10
N ALA A 89 -7.88 -9.84 1.05
CA ALA A 89 -8.07 -9.40 2.43
C ALA A 89 -6.85 -9.71 3.32
N GLY A 90 -5.65 -9.69 2.75
CA GLY A 90 -4.41 -10.10 3.40
C GLY A 90 -3.93 -11.44 2.85
N ASP A 91 -2.75 -11.42 2.23
CA ASP A 91 -2.04 -12.61 1.78
C ASP A 91 -1.70 -13.51 2.99
N PRO A 92 -2.10 -14.80 3.00
CA PRO A 92 -1.74 -15.75 4.05
C PRO A 92 -0.22 -15.98 4.20
N ALA A 93 0.63 -15.54 3.25
CA ALA A 93 2.09 -15.61 3.35
C ALA A 93 2.75 -14.40 4.06
N GLY A 94 1.99 -13.38 4.49
CA GLY A 94 2.50 -12.36 5.42
C GLY A 94 3.19 -11.14 4.78
N GLY A 95 2.89 -10.82 3.52
CA GLY A 95 3.42 -9.65 2.84
C GLY A 95 2.59 -8.39 3.09
N SER A 96 2.74 -7.75 4.26
CA SER A 96 2.23 -6.41 4.61
C SER A 96 0.70 -6.12 4.55
N PRO A 97 0.09 -5.60 5.64
CA PRO A 97 -1.32 -5.21 5.69
C PRO A 97 -1.60 -3.77 5.21
N ALA A 98 -0.64 -3.08 4.58
CA ALA A 98 -0.76 -1.65 4.27
C ALA A 98 -2.01 -1.27 3.44
N HIS A 99 -2.48 -2.17 2.57
CA HIS A 99 -3.67 -1.93 1.74
C HIS A 99 -5.00 -1.85 2.54
N PHE A 100 -4.97 -2.07 3.86
CA PHE A 100 -6.08 -1.85 4.78
C PHE A 100 -6.17 -0.43 5.35
N ALA A 101 -5.20 0.45 5.10
CA ALA A 101 -5.31 1.84 5.55
C ALA A 101 -6.49 2.50 4.85
N ASN A 102 -7.43 3.03 5.62
CA ASN A 102 -8.64 3.66 5.09
C ASN A 102 -8.41 5.13 4.79
N HIS A 103 -9.30 5.68 3.96
CA HIS A 103 -9.42 7.12 3.83
C HIS A 103 -9.96 7.74 5.12
N PRO A 104 -9.45 8.89 5.59
CA PRO A 104 -10.04 9.59 6.72
C PRO A 104 -11.51 9.97 6.45
N PRO A 105 -12.38 9.99 7.49
CA PRO A 105 -13.71 10.54 7.36
C PRO A 105 -13.67 12.06 7.15
N ALA A 106 -14.79 12.64 6.71
CA ALA A 106 -14.93 14.08 6.53
C ALA A 106 -14.49 14.87 7.78
N GLY A 107 -13.57 15.82 7.59
CA GLY A 107 -13.03 16.66 8.66
C GLY A 107 -11.94 16.01 9.53
N ALA A 108 -11.51 14.78 9.23
CA ALA A 108 -10.34 14.16 9.84
C ALA A 108 -9.13 14.24 8.91
N GLU A 109 -7.95 14.31 9.51
CA GLU A 109 -6.67 14.36 8.80
C GLU A 109 -6.10 12.94 8.58
N PRO A 110 -5.42 12.68 7.44
CA PRO A 110 -4.58 11.51 7.31
C PRO A 110 -3.36 11.63 8.24
N ASN A 111 -2.91 10.50 8.78
CA ASN A 111 -1.74 10.43 9.67
C ASN A 111 -0.55 9.68 9.04
N VAL A 112 -0.71 9.23 7.79
CA VAL A 112 0.36 8.70 6.94
C VAL A 112 0.33 9.27 5.53
N VAL A 113 1.50 9.38 4.91
CA VAL A 113 1.68 9.74 3.50
C VAL A 113 2.40 8.63 2.75
N VAL A 114 2.10 8.48 1.46
CA VAL A 114 2.83 7.55 0.58
C VAL A 114 4.14 8.16 0.15
N ALA A 115 5.23 7.41 0.33
CA ALA A 115 6.54 7.71 -0.24
C ALA A 115 7.01 6.57 -1.16
N SER A 116 7.67 6.93 -2.26
CA SER A 116 8.34 5.96 -3.13
C SER A 116 9.64 5.51 -2.49
N LEU A 117 9.83 4.19 -2.42
CA LEU A 117 11.16 3.60 -2.39
C LEU A 117 11.57 3.27 -3.82
N ASP A 118 12.80 3.65 -4.18
CA ASP A 118 13.36 3.41 -5.51
C ASP A 118 13.32 1.92 -5.84
N ALA A 119 13.93 1.09 -4.99
CA ALA A 119 13.77 -0.35 -5.02
C ALA A 119 14.27 -1.03 -3.73
N PHE A 120 13.68 -2.19 -3.43
CA PHE A 120 14.40 -3.21 -2.68
C PHE A 120 15.57 -3.72 -3.53
N PRO A 121 16.76 -3.96 -2.94
CA PRO A 121 17.92 -4.39 -3.70
C PRO A 121 17.68 -5.80 -4.28
N ALA A 122 18.32 -6.09 -5.41
CA ALA A 122 18.37 -7.44 -5.95
C ALA A 122 19.15 -8.38 -5.01
N ARG A 123 18.93 -9.70 -5.14
CA ARG A 123 19.67 -10.74 -4.41
C ARG A 123 19.51 -10.68 -2.88
N LEU A 124 18.30 -10.40 -2.41
CA LEU A 124 17.94 -10.48 -0.99
C LEU A 124 17.98 -11.93 -0.44
N GLY A 125 17.97 -12.92 -1.33
CA GLY A 125 18.04 -14.34 -0.94
C GLY A 125 16.88 -14.70 -0.02
N ALA A 126 17.18 -15.26 1.16
CA ALA A 126 16.14 -15.64 2.12
C ALA A 126 15.27 -14.47 2.61
N LEU A 127 15.72 -13.22 2.47
CA LEU A 127 14.95 -12.03 2.87
C LEU A 127 13.91 -11.62 1.83
N ARG A 128 14.00 -12.10 0.58
CA ARG A 128 13.07 -11.75 -0.52
C ARG A 128 11.61 -12.06 -0.17
N ARG A 129 11.38 -13.09 0.66
CA ARG A 129 10.06 -13.48 1.17
C ARG A 129 9.35 -12.41 2.00
N TYR A 130 10.09 -11.41 2.51
CA TYR A 130 9.54 -10.32 3.30
C TYR A 130 9.29 -9.05 2.48
N VAL A 131 9.70 -9.02 1.20
CA VAL A 131 9.36 -7.94 0.28
C VAL A 131 7.96 -8.21 -0.27
N PRO A 132 6.96 -7.35 0.04
CA PRO A 132 5.57 -7.60 -0.29
C PRO A 132 5.20 -7.20 -1.73
N ASN A 133 6.21 -6.91 -2.55
CA ASN A 133 6.06 -6.51 -3.94
C ASN A 133 6.64 -7.59 -4.86
N VAL A 134 6.04 -7.76 -6.03
CA VAL A 134 6.55 -8.60 -7.12
C VAL A 134 6.43 -7.80 -8.40
N THR A 135 7.43 -7.81 -9.27
CA THR A 135 7.23 -7.21 -10.60
C THR A 135 6.31 -8.08 -11.45
N TYR A 136 5.61 -7.48 -12.41
CA TYR A 136 4.85 -8.26 -13.38
C TYR A 136 5.75 -9.21 -14.18
N ALA A 137 7.01 -8.83 -14.44
CA ALA A 137 7.98 -9.70 -15.08
C ALA A 137 8.26 -10.97 -14.26
N GLU A 138 8.48 -10.84 -12.94
CA GLU A 138 8.62 -12.01 -12.05
C GLU A 138 7.36 -12.87 -12.04
N LEU A 139 6.18 -12.23 -11.93
CA LEU A 139 4.90 -12.94 -11.93
C LEU A 139 4.67 -13.71 -13.24
N SER A 140 5.01 -13.09 -14.37
CA SER A 140 4.89 -13.67 -15.70
C SER A 140 5.95 -14.72 -15.97
N ALA A 141 7.13 -14.63 -15.36
CA ALA A 141 8.23 -15.56 -15.53
C ALA A 141 8.14 -16.77 -14.59
N ALA A 142 7.31 -16.72 -13.55
CA ALA A 142 7.03 -17.87 -12.67
C ALA A 142 6.43 -19.09 -13.38
N THR A 143 6.00 -18.94 -14.64
CA THR A 143 5.60 -20.07 -15.51
C THR A 143 6.80 -20.79 -16.16
N ASP A 144 8.01 -20.25 -16.02
CA ASP A 144 9.24 -20.73 -16.64
C ASP A 144 10.28 -21.06 -15.56
N ALA A 145 10.56 -22.36 -15.37
CA ALA A 145 11.38 -22.84 -14.25
C ALA A 145 12.83 -22.30 -14.26
N ALA A 146 13.30 -21.78 -15.40
CA ALA A 146 14.62 -21.18 -15.56
C ALA A 146 14.73 -19.73 -15.05
N ALA A 147 13.61 -19.03 -14.84
CA ALA A 147 13.60 -17.60 -14.47
C ALA A 147 13.43 -17.34 -12.96
N ALA A 148 13.28 -18.40 -12.16
CA ALA A 148 13.01 -18.31 -10.72
C ALA A 148 14.16 -17.70 -9.88
N ASP A 149 15.36 -17.55 -10.46
CA ASP A 149 16.57 -17.03 -9.77
C ASP A 149 16.85 -15.55 -10.06
N ALA A 150 15.93 -14.84 -10.74
CA ALA A 150 16.19 -13.46 -11.19
C ALA A 150 16.30 -12.44 -10.04
N ASP A 151 15.77 -12.73 -8.83
CA ASP A 151 15.67 -11.88 -7.61
C ASP A 151 15.94 -10.39 -7.89
N PRO A 152 15.09 -9.74 -8.70
CA PRO A 152 15.40 -8.42 -9.26
C PRO A 152 15.17 -7.33 -8.24
N ALA A 153 15.69 -6.13 -8.52
CA ALA A 153 15.32 -4.96 -7.76
C ALA A 153 13.82 -4.65 -7.99
N VAL A 154 13.08 -4.45 -6.90
CA VAL A 154 11.62 -4.24 -6.94
C VAL A 154 11.27 -2.86 -6.38
N PRO A 155 10.72 -1.94 -7.18
CA PRO A 155 10.18 -0.67 -6.69
C PRO A 155 9.06 -0.89 -5.68
N ALA A 156 8.97 -0.02 -4.68
CA ALA A 156 7.98 -0.18 -3.62
C ALA A 156 7.42 1.16 -3.14
N LEU A 157 6.24 1.13 -2.54
CA LEU A 157 5.70 2.26 -1.82
C LEU A 157 5.72 1.96 -0.33
N CYS A 158 5.89 2.99 0.49
CA CYS A 158 5.71 2.87 1.92
C CYS A 158 4.84 3.99 2.47
N PHE A 159 4.33 3.76 3.68
CA PHE A 159 3.66 4.78 4.47
C PHE A 159 4.64 5.39 5.45
N VAL A 160 4.70 6.71 5.44
CA VAL A 160 5.51 7.53 6.34
C VAL A 160 4.58 8.28 7.28
N ALA A 161 4.84 8.20 8.58
CA ALA A 161 4.07 8.91 9.60
C ALA A 161 4.20 10.44 9.42
N THR A 162 3.09 11.17 9.35
CA THR A 162 3.08 12.64 9.20
C THR A 162 3.12 13.38 10.53
N ARG A 163 2.94 12.65 11.64
CA ARG A 163 3.09 13.09 13.02
C ARG A 163 3.48 11.90 13.90
N ASP A 164 3.74 12.14 15.18
CA ASP A 164 3.87 11.04 16.14
C ASP A 164 2.55 10.26 16.20
N LEU A 165 2.67 8.92 16.15
CA LEU A 165 1.57 7.97 16.18
C LEU A 165 1.62 7.15 17.46
N GLU A 166 0.45 6.88 18.05
CA GLU A 166 0.32 6.01 19.21
C GLU A 166 -1.02 5.29 19.21
N ASP A 167 -0.98 3.95 19.19
CA ASP A 167 -2.14 3.06 19.38
C ASP A 167 -3.40 3.50 18.60
N GLU A 168 -3.25 3.78 17.30
CA GLU A 168 -4.28 4.42 16.48
C GLU A 168 -4.42 3.81 15.07
N GLU A 169 -5.55 4.08 14.42
CA GLU A 169 -5.79 3.68 13.03
C GLU A 169 -4.98 4.55 12.07
N LEU A 170 -4.30 3.92 11.12
CA LEU A 170 -3.57 4.58 10.04
C LEU A 170 -4.57 4.97 8.93
N LEU A 171 -4.65 6.26 8.68
CA LEU A 171 -5.53 6.89 7.70
C LEU A 171 -4.69 7.48 6.56
N LEU A 172 -4.98 7.04 5.35
CA LEU A 172 -4.29 7.42 4.13
C LEU A 172 -5.20 8.30 3.27
N ASN A 173 -4.72 9.46 2.83
CA ASN A 173 -5.43 10.21 1.78
C ASN A 173 -5.35 9.44 0.45
N TYR A 174 -6.50 8.94 -0.05
CA TYR A 174 -6.58 8.15 -1.28
C TYR A 174 -6.42 8.99 -2.54
N ARG A 175 -6.67 10.31 -2.46
CA ARG A 175 -6.51 11.26 -3.56
C ARG A 175 -7.17 10.79 -4.86
N TYR A 176 -8.42 10.34 -4.79
CA TYR A 176 -9.15 9.95 -6.00
C TYR A 176 -9.17 11.10 -7.02
N SER A 177 -8.96 10.77 -8.29
CA SER A 177 -9.00 11.77 -9.37
C SER A 177 -10.31 12.58 -9.33
N PRO A 178 -10.24 13.92 -9.51
CA PRO A 178 -11.43 14.74 -9.67
C PRO A 178 -12.16 14.46 -10.99
N HIS A 179 -11.50 13.81 -11.95
CA HIS A 179 -12.07 13.52 -13.28
C HIS A 179 -12.88 12.21 -13.36
N VAL A 180 -12.96 11.46 -12.26
CA VAL A 180 -13.75 10.22 -12.19
C VAL A 180 -14.91 10.37 -11.20
N ARG A 181 -15.96 9.53 -11.37
CA ARG A 181 -17.04 9.46 -10.39
C ARG A 181 -16.48 8.90 -9.08
N ARG A 182 -16.34 9.75 -8.08
CA ARG A 182 -15.92 9.38 -6.72
C ARG A 182 -17.03 8.61 -5.99
N PRO A 183 -16.69 7.65 -5.11
CA PRO A 183 -17.67 7.01 -4.24
C PRO A 183 -18.38 8.04 -3.35
N SER A 184 -19.66 7.81 -3.02
CA SER A 184 -20.46 8.76 -2.22
C SER A 184 -19.92 8.98 -0.80
N TRP A 185 -19.08 8.07 -0.30
CA TRP A 185 -18.46 8.17 1.01
C TRP A 185 -17.14 8.96 0.99
N TYR A 186 -16.55 9.18 -0.18
CA TYR A 186 -15.27 9.87 -0.31
C TYR A 186 -15.46 11.37 -0.18
N VAL A 187 -14.71 11.98 0.73
CA VAL A 187 -14.66 13.42 0.92
C VAL A 187 -13.21 13.85 0.77
N PRO A 188 -12.85 14.69 -0.23
CA PRO A 188 -11.47 15.14 -0.39
C PRO A 188 -10.93 15.78 0.89
N VAL A 189 -9.71 15.41 1.28
CA VAL A 189 -9.00 16.06 2.40
C VAL A 189 -8.63 17.49 2.02
N ASP A 190 -8.06 17.66 0.83
CA ASP A 190 -7.71 18.94 0.24
C ASP A 190 -8.05 18.89 -1.26
N ALA A 191 -9.14 19.57 -1.64
CA ALA A 191 -9.63 19.57 -3.01
C ALA A 191 -8.67 20.32 -3.97
N GLU A 192 -8.03 21.38 -3.51
CA GLU A 192 -7.10 22.18 -4.32
C GLU A 192 -5.81 21.39 -4.59
N GLU A 193 -5.29 20.68 -3.58
CA GLU A 193 -4.15 19.78 -3.77
C GLU A 193 -4.49 18.59 -4.67
N ASP A 194 -5.69 18.02 -4.55
CA ASP A 194 -6.14 16.96 -5.45
C ASP A 194 -6.20 17.47 -6.90
N GLU A 195 -6.72 18.67 -7.18
CA GLU A 195 -6.70 19.27 -8.52
C GLU A 195 -5.27 19.41 -9.06
N ARG A 196 -4.35 20.03 -8.30
CA ARG A 196 -2.95 20.20 -8.71
C ARG A 196 -2.19 18.89 -8.98
N ARG A 197 -2.61 17.79 -8.35
CA ARG A 197 -1.99 16.47 -8.56
C ARG A 197 -2.43 15.83 -9.88
N TRP A 198 -3.65 16.15 -10.33
CA TRP A 198 -4.30 15.50 -11.46
C TRP A 198 -4.34 16.37 -12.73
N ASP A 199 -4.03 17.67 -12.62
CA ASP A 199 -3.67 18.56 -13.74
C ASP A 199 -2.33 18.17 -14.41
#